data_AF-A0A1H3ZCZ4-F1
#
_entry.id   AF-A0A1H3ZCZ4-F1
#
_cell.length_a   1.000
_cell.length_b   1.000
_cell.length_c   1.000
_cell.angle_alpha   90.00
_cell.angle_beta   90.00
_cell.angle_gamma   90.00
#
_symmetry.space_group_name_H-M   'P 1'
#
loop_
_entity.id
_entity.type
_entity.pdbx_description
1 polymer ?
#
loop_
_entity_poly.entity_id
_entity_poly.type
_entity_poly.pdbx_seq_one_letter_code
_entity_poly.pdbx_strand_id
1 'polypeptide(L)'
;MTRFILIIVLSLTLFSCNDQKAKQEELVLKAKELQLQEKELELREKDLPTEAPDTTQTSLNEQEVGVETQTASTDTNNKEKSKIRKLRFLYYSNVSLRAYFDDGSIIDCPRCKLTKENVLSLQNNTAEKAVQTYVIEKDGSLLVDGWKYEYPSVNKDEDYEGWAMINYKWHVKY
;
A
#
# COMPACT_ATOMS: atom_id res chain seq x y z
N MET A 1 63.58 8.35 -16.92
CA MET A 1 62.29 8.42 -17.64
C MET A 1 61.56 7.07 -17.72
N THR A 2 62.25 5.93 -17.80
CA THR A 2 61.66 4.58 -17.87
C THR A 2 60.85 4.15 -16.63
N ARG A 3 61.15 4.68 -15.43
CA ARG A 3 60.40 4.38 -14.19
C ARG A 3 59.02 5.05 -14.12
N PHE A 4 58.81 6.19 -14.78
CA PHE A 4 57.51 6.86 -14.79
C PHE A 4 56.52 6.23 -15.79
N ILE A 5 57.03 5.63 -16.87
CA ILE A 5 56.21 4.95 -17.87
C ILE A 5 55.57 3.67 -17.30
N LEU A 6 56.28 2.94 -16.43
CA LEU A 6 55.73 1.73 -15.78
C LEU A 6 54.54 2.02 -14.84
N ILE A 7 54.50 3.20 -14.21
CA ILE A 7 53.40 3.56 -13.28
C ILE A 7 52.12 3.91 -14.05
N ILE A 8 52.23 4.52 -15.23
CA ILE A 8 51.08 4.91 -16.06
C ILE A 8 50.43 3.68 -16.70
N VAL A 9 51.22 2.67 -17.09
CA VAL A 9 50.66 1.43 -17.67
C VAL A 9 49.93 0.60 -16.61
N LEU A 10 50.42 0.59 -15.36
CA LEU A 10 49.80 -0.16 -14.26
C LEU A 10 48.49 0.48 -13.76
N SER A 11 48.36 1.81 -13.82
CA SER A 11 47.12 2.49 -13.42
C SER A 11 46.00 2.35 -14.45
N LEU A 12 46.33 2.30 -15.75
CA LEU A 12 45.33 2.08 -16.83
C LEU A 12 44.69 0.68 -16.77
N THR A 13 45.40 -0.34 -16.30
CA THR A 13 44.83 -1.70 -16.16
C THR A 13 43.88 -1.86 -14.97
N LEU A 14 43.99 -1.03 -13.93
CA LEU A 14 43.12 -1.12 -12.74
C LEU A 14 41.76 -0.42 -12.93
N PHE A 15 41.70 0.65 -13.75
CA PHE A 15 40.43 1.31 -14.08
C PHE A 15 39.58 0.52 -15.08
N SER A 16 40.18 -0.31 -15.93
CA SER A 16 39.45 -1.07 -16.95
C SER A 16 38.69 -2.30 -16.41
N CYS A 17 39.04 -2.80 -15.21
CA CYS A 17 38.38 -3.97 -14.61
C CYS A 17 37.09 -3.62 -13.86
N ASN A 18 36.95 -2.39 -13.36
CA ASN A 18 35.80 -2.02 -12.54
C ASN A 18 34.55 -1.74 -13.39
N ASP A 19 34.75 -1.20 -14.60
CA ASP A 19 33.68 -0.86 -15.55
C ASP A 19 33.04 -2.11 -16.19
N GLN A 20 33.83 -3.18 -16.34
CA GLN A 20 33.33 -4.45 -16.87
C GLN A 20 32.42 -5.19 -15.88
N LYS A 21 32.69 -5.07 -14.58
CA LYS A 21 31.89 -5.69 -13.51
C LYS A 21 30.51 -5.05 -13.40
N ALA A 22 30.44 -3.71 -13.47
CA ALA A 22 29.17 -2.98 -13.45
C ALA A 22 28.27 -3.34 -14.65
N LYS A 23 28.85 -3.44 -15.85
CA LYS A 23 28.11 -3.88 -17.05
C LYS A 23 27.62 -5.32 -16.94
N GLN A 24 28.39 -6.20 -16.31
CA GLN A 24 27.97 -7.59 -16.09
C GLN A 24 26.81 -7.69 -15.09
N GLU A 25 26.82 -6.89 -14.03
CA GLU A 25 25.72 -6.82 -13.04
C GLU A 25 24.44 -6.23 -13.67
N GLU A 26 24.55 -5.21 -14.52
CA GLU A 26 23.41 -4.64 -15.26
C GLU A 26 22.78 -5.67 -16.22
N LEU A 27 23.60 -6.43 -16.95
CA LEU A 27 23.13 -7.50 -17.84
C LEU A 27 22.43 -8.63 -17.08
N VAL A 28 22.95 -8.99 -15.91
CA VAL A 28 22.32 -10.01 -15.03
C VAL A 28 20.98 -9.49 -14.48
N LEU A 29 20.89 -8.21 -14.14
CA LEU A 29 19.64 -7.61 -13.66
C LEU A 29 18.57 -7.59 -14.75
N LYS A 30 18.93 -7.17 -15.98
CA LYS A 30 18.03 -7.20 -17.14
C LYS A 30 17.57 -8.62 -17.50
N ALA A 31 18.45 -9.61 -17.39
CA ALA A 31 18.09 -11.01 -17.63
C ALA A 31 17.09 -11.53 -16.59
N LYS A 32 17.22 -11.14 -15.32
CA LYS A 32 16.27 -11.50 -14.26
C LYS A 32 14.92 -10.83 -14.44
N GLU A 33 14.90 -9.56 -14.85
CA GLU A 33 13.68 -8.82 -15.15
C GLU A 33 12.89 -9.46 -16.30
N LEU A 34 13.58 -9.81 -17.39
CA LEU A 34 12.97 -10.53 -18.52
C LEU A 34 12.42 -11.89 -18.11
N GLN A 35 13.14 -12.67 -17.30
CA GLN A 35 12.64 -13.96 -16.79
C GLN A 35 11.38 -13.80 -15.93
N LEU A 36 11.27 -12.70 -15.18
CA LEU A 36 10.12 -12.44 -14.32
C LEU A 36 8.91 -12.05 -15.18
N GLN A 37 9.14 -11.25 -16.23
CA GLN A 37 8.12 -10.86 -17.20
C GLN A 37 7.62 -12.06 -18.03
N GLU A 38 8.50 -12.97 -18.46
CA GLU A 38 8.12 -14.22 -19.14
C GLU A 38 7.26 -15.11 -18.24
N LYS A 39 7.61 -15.25 -16.95
CA LYS A 39 6.81 -16.01 -15.98
C LYS A 39 5.44 -15.38 -15.74
N GLU A 40 5.35 -14.05 -15.69
CA GLU A 40 4.07 -13.34 -15.54
C GLU A 40 3.15 -13.60 -16.74
N LEU A 41 3.70 -13.59 -17.96
CA LEU A 41 2.95 -13.92 -19.17
C LEU A 41 2.48 -15.39 -19.18
N GLU A 42 3.32 -16.33 -18.75
CA GLU A 42 2.96 -17.75 -18.68
C GLU A 42 1.84 -18.03 -17.64
N LEU A 43 1.86 -17.31 -16.52
CA LEU A 43 0.79 -17.33 -15.53
C LEU A 43 -0.51 -16.74 -16.09
N ARG A 44 -0.42 -15.63 -16.84
CA ARG A 44 -1.57 -14.98 -17.47
C ARG A 44 -2.22 -15.84 -18.56
N GLU A 45 -1.46 -16.62 -19.31
CA GLU A 45 -2.00 -17.57 -20.30
C GLU A 45 -2.71 -18.78 -19.65
N LYS A 46 -2.31 -19.15 -18.43
CA LYS A 46 -2.94 -20.25 -17.67
C LYS A 46 -4.29 -19.89 -17.05
N ASP A 47 -4.61 -18.59 -16.92
CA ASP A 47 -5.81 -18.09 -16.25
C ASP A 47 -6.97 -17.70 -17.20
N LEU A 48 -7.06 -18.29 -18.41
CA LEU A 48 -8.24 -18.17 -19.28
C LEU A 48 -9.20 -19.36 -19.10
N PRO A 49 -10.28 -19.23 -18.32
CA PRO A 49 -11.49 -20.01 -18.51
C PRO A 49 -12.43 -19.35 -19.53
N THR A 50 -12.81 -20.16 -20.52
CA THR A 50 -13.85 -20.00 -21.53
C THR A 50 -15.12 -19.32 -21.00
N GLU A 51 -15.57 -18.30 -21.71
CA GLU A 51 -16.87 -17.63 -21.51
C GLU A 51 -18.07 -18.56 -21.76
N ALA A 52 -19.10 -18.40 -20.93
CA ALA A 52 -20.49 -18.50 -21.36
C ALA A 52 -21.30 -17.42 -20.61
N PRO A 53 -22.11 -16.59 -21.30
CA PRO A 53 -22.89 -15.52 -20.68
C PRO A 53 -24.25 -16.05 -20.24
N ASP A 54 -24.81 -15.50 -19.17
CA ASP A 54 -26.27 -15.49 -19.09
C ASP A 54 -26.83 -14.19 -18.50
N THR A 55 -27.86 -13.78 -19.19
CA THR A 55 -28.60 -12.52 -19.10
C THR A 55 -29.73 -12.73 -18.09
N THR A 56 -30.27 -11.68 -17.46
CA THR A 56 -31.72 -11.34 -17.48
C THR A 56 -32.02 -10.20 -16.50
N GLN A 57 -32.67 -9.19 -17.06
CA GLN A 57 -33.24 -7.98 -16.47
C GLN A 57 -34.45 -8.29 -15.58
N THR A 58 -34.92 -7.34 -14.77
CA THR A 58 -36.26 -6.72 -14.90
C THR A 58 -36.63 -5.90 -13.65
N SER A 59 -37.27 -4.77 -13.96
CA SER A 59 -37.70 -3.61 -13.20
C SER A 59 -39.12 -3.69 -12.60
N LEU A 60 -39.45 -2.68 -11.77
CA LEU A 60 -40.71 -1.90 -11.64
C LEU A 60 -41.48 -1.95 -10.30
N ASN A 61 -41.64 -0.73 -9.75
CA ASN A 61 -42.81 -0.09 -9.12
C ASN A 61 -43.42 -0.72 -7.85
N GLU A 62 -43.89 0.04 -6.84
CA GLU A 62 -44.95 1.05 -6.90
C GLU A 62 -44.94 2.01 -5.70
N GLN A 63 -45.74 3.06 -5.85
CA GLN A 63 -45.82 4.33 -5.14
C GLN A 63 -47.10 4.38 -4.28
N GLU A 64 -47.10 5.07 -3.13
CA GLU A 64 -48.34 5.67 -2.61
C GLU A 64 -48.08 6.89 -1.71
N VAL A 65 -49.04 7.82 -1.77
CA VAL A 65 -49.03 9.24 -1.40
C VAL A 65 -49.83 9.46 -0.11
N GLY A 66 -49.43 10.44 0.72
CA GLY A 66 -50.28 10.96 1.82
C GLY A 66 -49.71 12.22 2.49
N VAL A 67 -50.41 13.34 2.32
CA VAL A 67 -50.17 14.75 2.74
C VAL A 67 -50.62 14.92 4.22
N GLU A 68 -50.04 15.70 5.15
CA GLU A 68 -50.09 17.17 5.33
C GLU A 68 -49.23 17.68 6.53
N THR A 69 -48.76 18.92 6.35
CA THR A 69 -48.17 20.01 7.16
C THR A 69 -48.34 20.07 8.69
N GLN A 70 -47.25 20.34 9.44
CA GLN A 70 -47.06 21.56 10.29
C GLN A 70 -45.72 21.59 11.07
N THR A 71 -45.00 22.71 10.85
CA THR A 71 -44.21 23.55 11.77
C THR A 71 -43.50 22.93 13.00
N ALA A 72 -42.16 22.97 13.01
CA ALA A 72 -41.33 23.59 14.05
C ALA A 72 -39.86 23.12 13.95
N SER A 73 -38.97 24.11 13.90
CA SER A 73 -37.58 24.12 14.38
C SER A 73 -36.95 22.75 14.69
N THR A 74 -36.01 22.32 13.85
CA THR A 74 -34.98 21.40 14.33
C THR A 74 -33.65 21.88 13.80
N ASP A 75 -32.85 22.39 14.72
CA ASP A 75 -31.41 22.55 14.57
C ASP A 75 -30.86 21.30 13.85
N THR A 76 -30.43 21.49 12.61
CA THR A 76 -29.52 20.55 11.94
C THR A 76 -28.17 20.62 12.62
N ASN A 77 -28.11 20.10 13.86
CA ASN A 77 -26.95 19.41 14.34
C ASN A 77 -26.78 18.17 13.44
N ASN A 78 -26.26 18.38 12.24
CA ASN A 78 -25.57 17.36 11.48
C ASN A 78 -24.31 17.01 12.30
N LYS A 79 -24.53 16.26 13.39
CA LYS A 79 -23.52 15.37 13.91
C LYS A 79 -23.37 14.32 12.82
N GLU A 80 -22.56 14.65 11.83
CA GLU A 80 -22.02 13.71 10.87
C GLU A 80 -21.60 12.51 11.70
N LYS A 81 -22.35 11.41 11.55
CA LYS A 81 -22.05 10.15 12.22
C LYS A 81 -20.69 9.76 11.68
N SER A 82 -19.64 10.17 12.39
CA SER A 82 -18.27 9.92 12.00
C SER A 82 -18.16 8.41 11.82
N LYS A 83 -18.04 7.96 10.57
CA LYS A 83 -17.85 6.54 10.29
C LYS A 83 -16.62 6.12 11.07
N ILE A 84 -16.78 5.11 11.91
CA ILE A 84 -15.66 4.53 12.64
C ILE A 84 -14.81 3.82 11.58
N ARG A 85 -13.72 4.45 11.17
CA ARG A 85 -12.72 3.88 10.28
C ARG A 85 -12.00 2.71 10.95
N LYS A 86 -11.72 1.65 10.20
CA LYS A 86 -11.06 0.43 10.67
C LYS A 86 -9.62 0.38 10.14
N LEU A 87 -8.66 0.31 11.05
CA LEU A 87 -7.23 0.12 10.77
C LEU A 87 -6.89 -1.20 10.04
N ARG A 88 -6.52 -1.14 8.76
CA ARG A 88 -6.11 -2.31 7.97
C ARG A 88 -4.63 -2.64 8.10
N PHE A 89 -3.80 -1.62 7.92
CA PHE A 89 -2.35 -1.76 7.95
C PHE A 89 -1.75 -0.76 8.93
N LEU A 90 -0.59 -1.13 9.46
CA LEU A 90 0.20 -0.28 10.32
C LEU A 90 1.65 -0.41 9.87
N TYR A 91 2.27 0.71 9.54
CA TYR A 91 3.70 0.78 9.32
C TYR A 91 4.34 1.43 10.54
N TYR A 92 5.36 0.81 11.10
CA TYR A 92 6.10 1.36 12.23
C TYR A 92 7.57 1.52 11.86
N SER A 93 8.19 2.54 12.44
CA SER A 93 9.63 2.79 12.35
C SER A 93 10.10 3.48 13.63
N ASN A 94 11.40 3.76 13.72
CA ASN A 94 11.94 4.57 14.80
C ASN A 94 11.45 6.04 14.79
N VAL A 95 10.92 6.52 13.66
CA VAL A 95 10.59 7.93 13.45
C VAL A 95 9.09 8.20 13.39
N SER A 96 8.26 7.21 13.07
CA SER A 96 6.81 7.38 13.01
C SER A 96 6.04 6.07 13.12
N LEU A 97 4.76 6.22 13.44
CA LEU A 97 3.74 5.18 13.34
C LEU A 97 2.68 5.65 12.35
N ARG A 98 2.49 4.91 11.27
CA ARG A 98 1.55 5.24 10.20
C ARG A 98 0.43 4.22 10.12
N ALA A 99 -0.80 4.70 10.18
CA ALA A 99 -2.02 3.92 10.18
C ALA A 99 -2.75 4.05 8.83
N TYR A 100 -3.16 2.92 8.26
CA TYR A 100 -3.88 2.84 7.01
C TYR A 100 -5.27 2.29 7.29
N PHE A 101 -6.31 3.05 6.97
CA PHE A 101 -7.69 2.72 7.31
C PHE A 101 -8.47 2.16 6.12
N ASP A 102 -9.62 1.56 6.40
CA ASP A 102 -10.47 0.89 5.42
C ASP A 102 -11.22 1.82 4.47
N ASP A 103 -11.31 3.09 4.81
CA ASP A 103 -11.82 4.18 3.97
C ASP A 103 -10.75 4.73 3.00
N GLY A 104 -9.54 4.16 3.01
CA GLY A 104 -8.43 4.62 2.17
C GLY A 104 -7.65 5.78 2.78
N SER A 105 -7.95 6.22 4.01
CA SER A 105 -7.18 7.27 4.67
C SER A 105 -5.87 6.74 5.27
N ILE A 106 -4.84 7.58 5.21
CA ILE A 106 -3.56 7.38 5.90
C ILE A 106 -3.41 8.47 6.96
N ILE A 107 -3.03 8.06 8.17
CA ILE A 107 -2.71 8.97 9.27
C ILE A 107 -1.32 8.65 9.76
N ASP A 108 -0.53 9.69 9.98
CA ASP A 108 0.83 9.57 10.47
C ASP A 108 0.92 10.14 11.87
N CYS A 109 1.61 9.42 12.76
CA CYS A 109 1.87 9.78 14.14
C CYS A 109 3.39 9.96 14.28
N PRO A 110 3.91 11.17 14.04
CA PRO A 110 5.34 11.42 14.12
C PRO A 110 5.85 11.12 15.53
N ARG A 111 6.98 10.41 15.62
CA ARG A 111 7.64 10.01 16.88
C ARG A 111 6.84 9.06 17.77
N CYS A 112 5.69 8.57 17.30
CA CYS A 112 4.93 7.54 18.00
C CYS A 112 5.58 6.18 17.79
N LYS A 113 5.74 5.42 18.87
CA LYS A 113 6.23 4.03 18.81
C LYS A 113 5.07 3.07 18.59
N LEU A 114 5.36 1.86 18.12
CA LEU A 114 4.39 0.76 18.08
C LEU A 114 4.01 0.32 19.51
N THR A 115 2.99 0.96 20.09
CA THR A 115 2.39 0.57 21.37
C THR A 115 0.87 0.50 21.25
N LYS A 116 0.23 -0.25 22.15
CA LYS A 116 -1.22 -0.39 22.18
C LYS A 116 -1.92 0.96 22.33
N GLU A 117 -1.37 1.84 23.17
CA GLU A 117 -1.93 3.16 23.48
C GLU A 117 -1.91 4.07 22.24
N ASN A 118 -0.79 4.07 21.50
CA ASN A 118 -0.66 4.88 20.28
C ASN A 118 -1.57 4.36 19.16
N VAL A 119 -1.70 3.04 19.01
CA VAL A 119 -2.62 2.44 18.04
C VAL A 119 -4.08 2.79 18.38
N LEU A 120 -4.48 2.69 19.65
CA LEU A 120 -5.82 3.06 20.09
C LEU A 120 -6.09 4.56 19.91
N SER A 121 -5.08 5.41 20.15
CA SER A 121 -5.19 6.85 19.91
C SER A 121 -5.51 7.14 18.44
N LEU A 122 -4.79 6.53 17.49
CA LEU A 122 -5.02 6.70 16.05
C LEU A 122 -6.40 6.20 15.60
N GLN A 123 -6.84 5.06 16.14
CA GLN A 123 -8.15 4.48 15.83
C GLN A 123 -9.31 5.35 16.35
N ASN A 124 -9.17 5.88 17.57
CA ASN A 124 -10.24 6.64 18.23
C ASN A 124 -10.28 8.12 17.81
N ASN A 125 -9.18 8.67 17.27
CA ASN A 125 -9.10 10.07 16.87
C ASN A 125 -9.79 10.37 15.53
N THR A 126 -11.11 10.15 15.48
CA THR A 126 -11.93 10.31 14.27
C THR A 126 -11.92 11.70 13.65
N ALA A 127 -11.53 12.74 14.41
CA ALA A 127 -11.42 14.11 13.91
C ALA A 127 -10.12 14.37 13.12
N GLU A 128 -9.13 13.47 13.21
CA GLU A 128 -7.85 13.63 12.54
C GLU A 128 -7.98 13.48 11.03
N LYS A 129 -7.51 14.51 10.31
CA LYS A 129 -7.50 14.53 8.85
C LYS A 129 -6.45 13.58 8.31
N ALA A 130 -6.80 12.89 7.24
CA ALA A 130 -5.86 12.07 6.49
C ALA A 130 -4.71 12.94 5.98
N VAL A 131 -3.47 12.48 6.17
CA VAL A 131 -2.28 13.12 5.59
C VAL A 131 -2.11 12.74 4.13
N GLN A 132 -2.58 11.54 3.77
CA GLN A 132 -2.52 10.95 2.44
C GLN A 132 -3.70 10.00 2.27
N THR A 133 -3.92 9.54 1.04
CA THR A 133 -4.90 8.50 0.72
C THR A 133 -4.25 7.34 -0.02
N TYR A 134 -4.89 6.18 -0.02
CA TYR A 134 -4.43 5.05 -0.79
C TYR A 134 -5.58 4.22 -1.36
N VAL A 135 -5.28 3.50 -2.42
CA VAL A 135 -6.08 2.39 -2.94
C VAL A 135 -5.28 1.10 -2.92
N ILE A 136 -5.98 -0.03 -2.82
CA ILE A 136 -5.35 -1.35 -2.90
C ILE A 136 -5.46 -1.81 -4.36
N GLU A 137 -4.31 -2.08 -4.97
CA GLU A 137 -4.21 -2.60 -6.33
C GLU A 137 -4.43 -4.11 -6.37
N LYS A 138 -4.62 -4.66 -7.58
CA LYS A 138 -4.92 -6.09 -7.76
C LYS A 138 -3.82 -7.02 -7.24
N ASP A 139 -2.58 -6.55 -7.23
CA ASP A 139 -1.41 -7.25 -6.71
C ASP A 139 -1.25 -7.16 -5.18
N GLY A 140 -2.15 -6.45 -4.50
CA GLY A 140 -2.11 -6.20 -3.06
C GLY A 140 -1.20 -5.05 -2.64
N SER A 141 -0.57 -4.34 -3.58
CA SER A 141 0.19 -3.12 -3.29
C SER A 141 -0.75 -1.97 -2.92
N LEU A 142 -0.20 -0.98 -2.20
CA LEU A 142 -0.90 0.25 -1.85
C LEU A 142 -0.43 1.36 -2.79
N LEU A 143 -1.33 1.90 -3.62
CA LEU A 143 -1.06 3.09 -4.43
C LEU A 143 -1.43 4.33 -3.62
N VAL A 144 -0.43 4.94 -3.01
CA VAL A 144 -0.53 6.14 -2.17
C VAL A 144 -0.56 7.39 -3.04
N ASP A 145 -1.58 8.23 -2.83
CA ASP A 145 -1.90 9.47 -3.55
C ASP A 145 -1.89 9.32 -5.09
N GLY A 146 -2.06 8.11 -5.61
CA GLY A 146 -2.10 7.82 -7.04
C GLY A 146 -0.73 7.68 -7.73
N TRP A 147 0.40 7.73 -7.01
CA TRP A 147 1.73 7.68 -7.64
C TRP A 147 2.79 6.87 -6.90
N LYS A 148 2.66 6.65 -5.59
CA LYS A 148 3.67 5.95 -4.80
C LYS A 148 3.18 4.55 -4.44
N TYR A 149 3.93 3.53 -4.83
CA TYR A 149 3.66 2.16 -4.44
C TYR A 149 4.31 1.82 -3.09
N GLU A 150 3.54 1.21 -2.20
CA GLU A 150 4.01 0.61 -0.95
C GLU A 150 3.56 -0.86 -0.89
N TYR A 151 4.40 -1.73 -0.34
CA TYR A 151 4.18 -3.18 -0.33
C TYR A 151 4.13 -3.69 1.12
N PRO A 152 2.93 -3.83 1.71
CA PRO A 152 2.80 -4.34 3.07
C PRO A 152 3.30 -5.77 3.17
N SER A 153 4.45 -5.95 3.80
CA SER A 153 5.05 -7.26 4.03
C SER A 153 5.68 -7.33 5.41
N VAL A 154 5.40 -8.41 6.13
CA VAL A 154 6.03 -8.66 7.44
C VAL A 154 7.48 -9.06 7.20
N ASN A 155 8.42 -8.17 7.53
CA ASN A 155 9.84 -8.52 7.60
C ASN A 155 10.09 -9.22 8.94
N LYS A 156 10.60 -10.46 8.90
CA LYS A 156 10.90 -11.23 10.12
C LYS A 156 12.30 -10.96 10.67
N ASP A 157 13.16 -10.38 9.85
CA ASP A 157 14.58 -10.16 10.16
C ASP A 157 14.84 -8.75 10.72
N GLU A 158 13.80 -7.92 10.81
CA GLU A 158 13.87 -6.51 11.20
C GLU A 158 12.83 -6.18 12.28
N ASP A 159 13.31 -5.72 13.42
CA ASP A 159 12.49 -5.49 14.62
C ASP A 159 12.19 -4.01 14.88
N TYR A 160 12.94 -3.09 14.27
CA TYR A 160 12.81 -1.65 14.48
C TYR A 160 11.97 -0.93 13.42
N GLU A 161 11.72 -1.55 12.26
CA GLU A 161 10.79 -1.06 11.26
C GLU A 161 10.07 -2.20 10.55
N GLY A 162 8.87 -1.92 10.06
CA GLY A 162 8.13 -2.89 9.27
C GLY A 162 6.63 -2.70 9.26
N TRP A 163 5.98 -3.70 8.68
CA TRP A 163 4.53 -3.74 8.54
C TRP A 163 3.90 -4.69 9.56
N ALA A 164 2.91 -4.19 10.28
CA ALA A 164 1.96 -4.99 11.00
C ALA A 164 0.63 -5.00 10.24
N MET A 165 0.23 -6.18 9.77
CA MET A 165 -1.10 -6.38 9.19
C MET A 165 -2.09 -6.65 10.31
N ILE A 166 -3.17 -5.87 10.37
CA ILE A 166 -4.24 -6.13 11.31
C ILE A 166 -5.29 -6.98 10.61
N ASN A 167 -5.16 -8.29 10.77
CA ASN A 167 -6.19 -9.22 10.32
C ASN A 167 -7.38 -9.15 11.29
N TYR A 168 -8.49 -8.55 10.85
CA TYR A 168 -9.75 -8.48 11.60
C TYR A 168 -10.51 -9.82 11.69
N LYS A 169 -9.83 -10.98 11.72
CA LYS A 169 -10.45 -12.17 12.29
C LYS A 169 -10.67 -11.87 13.78
N TRP A 170 -11.90 -11.47 14.12
CA TRP A 170 -12.33 -11.34 15.51
C TRP A 170 -12.11 -12.68 16.21
N HIS A 171 -11.01 -12.81 16.96
CA HIS A 171 -10.80 -13.91 17.88
C HIS A 171 -11.60 -13.71 19.17
N VAL A 172 -12.85 -13.22 19.07
CA VAL A 172 -13.79 -13.25 20.18
C VAL A 172 -14.50 -14.59 20.12
N LYS A 173 -14.02 -15.54 20.92
CA LYS A 173 -14.82 -16.71 21.28
C LYS A 173 -15.85 -16.25 22.33
N TYR A 174 -17.13 -16.44 22.04
CA TYR A 174 -18.15 -16.52 23.08
C TYR A 174 -18.00 -17.84 23.84
#